data_AF-A0A1J3EZ61-F1
#
_entry.id   AF-A0A1J3EZ61-F1
#
_cell.length_a   1.000
_cell.length_b   1.000
_cell.length_c   1.000
_cell.angle_alpha   90.00
_cell.angle_beta   90.00
_cell.angle_gamma   90.00
#
_symmetry.space_group_name_H-M   'P 1'
#
loop_
_entity.id
_entity.type
_entity.pdbx_description
1 polymer ?
#
loop_
_entity_poly.entity_id
_entity_poly.type
_entity_poly.pdbx_seq_one_letter_code
_entity_poly.pdbx_strand_id
1 'polypeptide(L)'
;DGGKAGVYKIRDYSMVSGCLKRSKIVQVDEIPWRTFSVIDKLSHSFISGKWEPCKPEHFTEEKVEELIESLPRKLVNSLLPFQLDGLRFGLRRGGRCLIADEMGLGKTLQAIAIAGCFIREGSILIVCPAVLRFSWAEELERWLPCCLPSDIHLVFGHQNNPA
;
A
#
# COMPACT_ATOMS: atom_id res chain seq x y z
N ASP A 1 5.85 32.51 1.30
CA ASP A 1 7.20 32.39 0.72
C ASP A 1 7.69 30.96 0.74
N GLY A 2 7.55 30.25 -0.39
CA GLY A 2 8.02 28.87 -0.52
C GLY A 2 9.54 28.83 -0.52
N GLY A 3 10.15 28.39 0.59
CA GLY A 3 11.60 28.21 0.67
C GLY A 3 12.11 27.31 -0.45
N LYS A 4 13.28 27.64 -1.01
CA LYS A 4 13.95 26.79 -2.02
C LYS A 4 14.27 25.43 -1.38
N ALA A 5 13.55 24.38 -1.80
CA ALA A 5 13.83 23.02 -1.38
C ALA A 5 14.97 22.44 -2.22
N GLY A 6 16.01 21.91 -1.56
CA GLY A 6 17.04 21.10 -2.20
C GLY A 6 16.53 19.68 -2.40
N VAL A 7 16.36 19.25 -3.65
CA VAL A 7 15.98 17.87 -3.99
C VAL A 7 17.23 17.09 -4.35
N TYR A 8 17.49 16.00 -3.61
CA TYR A 8 18.64 15.12 -3.81
C TYR A 8 18.19 13.72 -4.24
N LYS A 9 19.06 12.99 -4.96
CA LYS A 9 18.77 11.60 -5.33
C LYS A 9 18.98 10.68 -4.13
N ILE A 10 18.19 9.61 -4.03
CA ILE A 10 18.28 8.67 -2.90
C ILE A 10 19.66 8.00 -2.77
N ARG A 11 20.35 7.76 -3.90
CA ARG A 11 21.71 7.22 -3.91
C ARG A 11 22.74 8.09 -3.16
N ASP A 12 22.44 9.38 -3.02
CA ASP A 12 23.31 10.35 -2.33
C ASP A 12 22.90 10.51 -0.85
N TYR A 13 21.91 9.75 -0.36
CA TYR A 13 21.31 9.90 0.97
C TYR A 13 22.34 9.84 2.10
N SER A 14 23.27 8.88 2.06
CA SER A 14 24.31 8.73 3.10
C SER A 14 25.25 9.94 3.15
N MET A 15 25.63 10.48 1.99
CA MET A 15 26.48 11.68 1.89
C MET A 15 25.74 12.92 2.39
N VAL A 16 24.50 13.13 1.95
CA VAL A 16 23.67 14.27 2.34
C VAL A 16 23.34 14.23 3.83
N SER A 17 22.87 13.09 4.35
CA SER A 17 22.61 12.88 5.78
C SER A 17 23.86 13.11 6.62
N GLY A 18 25.02 12.58 6.18
CA GLY A 18 26.30 12.81 6.86
C GLY A 18 26.71 14.29 6.90
N CYS A 19 26.50 15.04 5.81
CA CYS A 19 26.74 16.49 5.78
C CYS A 19 25.80 17.25 6.73
N LEU A 20 24.51 16.91 6.73
CA LEU A 20 23.50 17.57 7.55
C LEU A 20 23.71 17.31 9.04
N LYS A 21 24.02 16.07 9.43
CA LYS A 21 24.29 15.69 10.83
C LYS A 21 25.53 16.38 11.42
N ARG A 22 26.47 16.83 10.57
CA ARG A 22 27.64 17.61 11.02
C ARG A 22 27.28 19.07 11.35
N SER A 23 26.13 19.56 10.87
CA SER A 23 25.65 20.90 11.20
C SER A 23 24.96 20.89 12.56
N LYS A 24 25.31 21.84 13.43
CA LYS A 24 24.66 22.02 14.74
C LYS A 24 23.34 22.81 14.67
N ILE A 25 23.01 23.34 13.49
CA ILE A 25 21.90 24.29 13.28
C ILE A 25 20.67 23.57 12.73
N VAL A 26 20.82 22.33 12.23
CA VAL A 26 19.76 21.60 11.54
C VAL A 26 19.39 20.35 12.32
N GLN A 27 18.10 20.21 12.65
CA GLN A 27 17.55 18.94 13.10
C GLN A 27 17.35 18.04 11.87
N VAL A 28 17.92 16.84 11.93
CA VAL A 28 17.85 15.86 10.83
C VAL A 28 17.01 14.69 11.28
N ASP A 29 15.84 14.53 10.66
CA ASP A 29 15.02 13.33 10.81
C ASP A 29 15.41 12.33 9.73
N GLU A 30 15.84 11.12 10.15
CA GLU A 30 16.24 10.08 9.20
C GLU A 30 15.04 9.38 8.57
N ILE A 31 15.25 8.83 7.37
CA ILE A 31 14.25 8.00 6.72
C ILE A 31 14.17 6.70 7.53
N PRO A 32 12.98 6.30 8.00
CA PRO A 32 12.81 5.02 8.69
C PRO A 32 13.36 3.86 7.87
N TRP A 33 14.05 2.92 8.52
CA TRP A 33 14.75 1.83 7.84
C TRP A 33 13.88 1.05 6.84
N ARG A 34 12.62 0.78 7.20
CA ARG A 34 11.67 0.08 6.30
C ARG A 34 11.47 0.83 4.99
N THR A 35 11.27 2.14 5.06
CA THR A 35 11.10 3.01 3.90
C THR A 35 12.37 3.05 3.07
N PHE A 36 13.52 3.22 3.72
CA PHE A 36 14.82 3.21 3.04
C PHE A 36 15.06 1.90 2.28
N SER A 37 14.82 0.76 2.93
CA SER A 37 15.00 -0.58 2.33
C SER A 37 14.10 -0.81 1.12
N VAL A 38 12.85 -0.33 1.15
CA VAL A 38 11.94 -0.42 -0.01
C VAL A 38 12.45 0.44 -1.17
N ILE A 39 12.83 1.69 -0.90
CA ILE A 39 13.32 2.60 -1.95
C ILE A 39 14.60 2.07 -2.58
N ASP A 40 15.52 1.55 -1.77
CA ASP A 40 16.79 0.97 -2.22
C ASP A 40 16.55 -0.24 -3.16
N LYS A 41 15.74 -1.22 -2.73
CA LYS A 41 15.35 -2.37 -3.55
C LYS A 41 14.68 -1.98 -4.87
N LEU A 42 13.76 -1.00 -4.82
CA LEU A 42 13.09 -0.49 -6.02
C LEU A 42 14.07 0.21 -6.97
N SER A 43 15.00 1.00 -6.44
CA SER A 43 16.03 1.68 -7.24
C SER A 43 16.92 0.67 -7.96
N HIS A 44 17.32 -0.41 -7.28
CA HIS A 44 18.11 -1.48 -7.89
C HIS A 44 17.32 -2.26 -8.95
N SER A 45 16.03 -2.51 -8.70
CA SER A 45 15.14 -3.18 -9.66
C SER A 45 14.97 -2.38 -10.95
N PHE A 46 14.82 -1.05 -10.84
CA PHE A 46 14.67 -0.17 -12.00
C PHE A 46 15.94 -0.09 -12.85
N ILE A 47 17.12 -0.03 -12.21
CA ILE A 47 18.41 0.04 -12.91
C ILE A 47 18.74 -1.28 -13.61
N SER A 48 18.45 -2.42 -12.98
CA SER A 48 18.74 -3.75 -13.54
C SER A 48 17.71 -4.19 -14.59
N GLY A 49 16.56 -3.51 -14.69
CA GLY A 49 15.42 -3.94 -15.51
C GLY A 49 14.76 -5.23 -14.99
N LYS A 50 15.15 -5.72 -13.81
CA LYS A 50 14.63 -6.94 -13.20
C LYS A 50 13.89 -6.56 -11.93
N TRP A 51 12.58 -6.80 -11.90
CA TRP A 51 11.79 -6.54 -10.71
C TRP A 51 12.04 -7.61 -9.64
N GLU A 52 12.49 -7.18 -8.45
CA GLU A 52 12.64 -8.05 -7.29
C GLU A 52 11.51 -7.79 -6.28
N PRO A 53 10.70 -8.82 -5.93
CA PRO A 53 9.65 -8.67 -4.93
C PRO A 53 10.22 -8.30 -3.57
N CYS A 54 9.61 -7.34 -2.88
CA CYS A 54 9.92 -7.06 -1.48
C CYS A 54 9.64 -8.27 -0.56
N LYS A 55 8.72 -9.15 -0.98
CA LYS A 55 8.40 -10.44 -0.36
C LYS A 55 8.42 -11.54 -1.44
N PRO A 56 9.56 -12.19 -1.67
CA PRO A 56 9.70 -13.16 -2.77
C PRO A 56 9.00 -14.49 -2.47
N GLU A 57 8.88 -14.86 -1.20
CA GLU A 57 8.35 -16.13 -0.76
C GLU A 57 6.82 -16.21 -0.89
N HIS A 58 6.34 -17.41 -1.21
CA HIS A 58 4.92 -17.72 -1.12
C HIS A 58 4.57 -17.98 0.35
N PHE A 59 3.43 -17.45 0.79
CA PHE A 59 2.92 -17.76 2.13
C PHE A 59 2.42 -19.21 2.18
N THR A 60 2.65 -19.88 3.30
CA THR A 60 2.11 -21.21 3.55
C THR A 60 0.60 -21.14 3.73
N GLU A 61 -0.11 -22.26 3.54
CA GLU A 61 -1.57 -22.28 3.69
C GLU A 61 -1.99 -21.90 5.12
N GLU A 62 -1.22 -22.29 6.13
CA GLU A 62 -1.48 -21.92 7.53
C GLU A 62 -1.43 -20.39 7.71
N LYS A 63 -0.43 -19.74 7.09
CA LYS A 63 -0.32 -18.28 7.16
C LYS A 63 -1.43 -17.58 6.38
N VAL A 64 -1.85 -18.16 5.25
CA VAL A 64 -2.97 -17.64 4.45
C VAL A 64 -4.26 -17.66 5.25
N GLU A 65 -4.59 -18.79 5.90
CA GLU A 65 -5.80 -18.88 6.72
C GLU A 65 -5.72 -17.98 7.96
N GLU A 66 -4.56 -17.88 8.64
CA GLU A 66 -4.36 -16.92 9.75
C GLU A 66 -4.68 -15.47 9.33
N LEU A 67 -4.24 -15.07 8.14
CA LEU A 67 -4.53 -13.74 7.60
C LEU A 67 -6.02 -13.56 7.29
N ILE A 68 -6.68 -14.56 6.71
CA ILE A 68 -8.13 -14.52 6.43
C ILE A 68 -8.93 -14.44 7.73
N GLU A 69 -8.55 -15.19 8.77
CA GLU A 69 -9.20 -15.16 10.08
C GLU A 69 -9.06 -13.80 10.79
N SER A 70 -8.02 -13.03 10.46
CA SER A 70 -7.82 -11.69 10.99
C SER A 70 -8.77 -10.64 10.39
N LEU A 71 -9.45 -10.95 9.28
CA LEU A 71 -10.39 -10.05 8.61
C LEU A 71 -11.72 -9.94 9.38
N PRO A 72 -12.46 -8.83 9.21
CA PRO A 72 -13.82 -8.71 9.74
C PRO A 72 -14.73 -9.83 9.19
N ARG A 73 -15.41 -10.56 10.08
CA ARG A 73 -16.31 -11.67 9.69
C ARG A 73 -17.37 -11.25 8.66
N LYS A 74 -17.88 -10.02 8.77
CA LYS A 74 -18.85 -9.46 7.81
C LYS A 74 -18.30 -9.42 6.39
N LEU A 75 -17.03 -9.05 6.23
CA LEU A 75 -16.34 -9.01 4.94
C LEU A 75 -16.17 -10.43 4.39
N VAL A 76 -15.61 -11.34 5.19
CA VAL A 76 -15.38 -12.74 4.77
C VAL A 76 -16.68 -13.42 4.35
N ASN A 77 -17.76 -13.27 5.13
CA ASN A 77 -19.06 -13.87 4.84
C ASN A 77 -19.76 -13.28 3.60
N SER A 78 -19.31 -12.11 3.12
CA SER A 78 -19.88 -11.47 1.94
C SER A 78 -19.15 -11.87 0.65
N LEU A 79 -18.00 -12.52 0.75
CA LEU A 79 -17.25 -13.02 -0.41
C LEU A 79 -17.95 -14.25 -1.00
N LEU A 80 -18.10 -14.25 -2.32
CA LEU A 80 -18.49 -15.43 -3.09
C LEU A 80 -17.35 -16.48 -3.07
N PRO A 81 -17.65 -17.78 -3.26
CA PRO A 81 -16.61 -18.83 -3.22
C PRO A 81 -15.40 -18.56 -4.13
N PHE A 82 -15.64 -18.12 -5.37
CA PHE A 82 -14.54 -17.78 -6.30
C PHE A 82 -13.73 -16.55 -5.86
N GLN A 83 -14.37 -15.60 -5.17
CA GLN A 83 -13.68 -14.42 -4.66
C GLN A 83 -12.76 -14.81 -3.50
N LEU A 84 -13.20 -15.74 -2.65
CA LEU A 84 -12.40 -16.30 -1.57
C LEU A 84 -11.19 -17.07 -2.12
N ASP A 85 -11.35 -17.80 -3.22
CA ASP A 85 -10.24 -18.45 -3.91
C ASP A 85 -9.23 -17.44 -4.48
N GLY A 86 -9.71 -16.34 -5.05
CA GLY A 86 -8.83 -15.27 -5.51
C GLY A 86 -8.15 -14.50 -4.36
N LEU A 87 -8.81 -14.37 -3.19
CA LEU A 87 -8.18 -13.87 -1.96
C LEU A 87 -7.00 -14.80 -1.57
N ARG A 88 -7.24 -16.11 -1.45
CA ARG A 88 -6.18 -17.09 -1.18
C ARG A 88 -5.06 -17.03 -2.21
N PHE A 89 -5.41 -16.92 -3.50
CA PHE A 89 -4.44 -16.80 -4.59
C PHE A 89 -3.52 -15.59 -4.42
N GLY A 90 -4.07 -14.43 -4.05
CA GLY A 90 -3.31 -13.22 -3.75
C GLY A 90 -2.44 -13.35 -2.51
N LEU A 91 -2.99 -13.89 -1.42
CA LEU A 91 -2.26 -14.07 -0.16
C LEU A 91 -1.10 -15.04 -0.28
N ARG A 92 -1.26 -16.16 -0.99
CA ARG A 92 -0.15 -17.08 -1.32
C ARG A 92 1.02 -16.35 -1.97
N ARG A 93 0.77 -15.27 -2.73
CA ARG A 93 1.79 -14.46 -3.42
C ARG A 93 2.20 -13.20 -2.66
N GLY A 94 1.88 -13.11 -1.37
CA GLY A 94 2.17 -11.94 -0.55
C GLY A 94 1.42 -10.69 -1.01
N GLY A 95 0.17 -10.84 -1.44
CA GLY A 95 -0.70 -9.76 -1.91
C GLY A 95 -0.55 -9.39 -3.38
N ARG A 96 0.28 -10.12 -4.14
CA ARG A 96 0.57 -9.84 -5.56
C ARG A 96 -0.30 -10.67 -6.48
N CYS A 97 -1.30 -10.06 -7.07
CA CYS A 97 -2.15 -10.72 -8.06
C CYS A 97 -2.80 -9.72 -9.03
N LEU A 98 -3.19 -10.23 -10.20
CA LEU A 98 -4.09 -9.55 -11.11
C LEU A 98 -5.48 -10.17 -10.95
N ILE A 99 -6.44 -9.38 -10.47
CA ILE A 99 -7.85 -9.78 -10.42
C ILE A 99 -8.51 -9.31 -11.70
N ALA A 100 -8.78 -10.24 -12.61
CA ALA A 100 -9.29 -9.96 -13.96
C ALA A 100 -10.70 -10.53 -14.21
N ASP A 101 -11.48 -10.73 -13.14
CA ASP A 101 -12.86 -11.22 -13.24
C ASP A 101 -13.75 -10.23 -14.01
N GLU A 102 -14.89 -10.71 -14.51
CA GLU A 102 -15.85 -9.90 -15.25
C GLU A 102 -16.35 -8.67 -14.45
N MET A 103 -16.81 -7.66 -15.20
CA MET A 103 -17.37 -6.43 -14.64
C MET A 103 -18.59 -6.76 -13.77
N GLY A 104 -18.72 -6.11 -12.61
CA GLY A 104 -19.84 -6.36 -11.70
C GLY A 104 -19.67 -7.51 -10.71
N LEU A 105 -18.66 -8.38 -10.87
CA LEU A 105 -18.41 -9.50 -9.95
C LEU A 105 -17.72 -9.11 -8.63
N GLY A 106 -17.76 -7.84 -8.21
CA GLY A 106 -17.27 -7.44 -6.88
C GLY A 106 -15.75 -7.45 -6.69
N LYS A 107 -14.96 -7.16 -7.74
CA LYS A 107 -13.49 -7.07 -7.65
C LYS A 107 -12.99 -6.09 -6.58
N THR A 108 -13.72 -5.00 -6.35
CA THR A 108 -13.40 -4.01 -5.30
C THR A 108 -13.41 -4.68 -3.92
N LEU A 109 -14.46 -5.45 -3.61
CA LEU A 109 -14.60 -6.16 -2.33
C LEU A 109 -13.43 -7.14 -2.12
N GLN A 110 -13.09 -7.89 -3.16
CA GLN A 110 -11.99 -8.84 -3.13
C GLN A 110 -10.62 -8.15 -2.95
N ALA A 111 -10.40 -7.03 -3.64
CA ALA A 111 -9.19 -6.22 -3.46
C ALA A 111 -9.09 -5.67 -2.03
N ILE A 112 -10.20 -5.18 -1.46
CA ILE A 112 -10.27 -4.73 -0.06
C ILE A 112 -9.95 -5.87 0.90
N ALA A 113 -10.45 -7.08 0.66
CA ALA A 113 -10.14 -8.24 1.49
C ALA A 113 -8.64 -8.57 1.48
N ILE A 114 -7.98 -8.53 0.32
CA ILE A 114 -6.53 -8.71 0.21
C ILE A 114 -5.80 -7.60 0.98
N ALA A 115 -6.17 -6.34 0.75
CA ALA A 115 -5.57 -5.18 1.42
C ALA A 115 -5.73 -5.26 2.95
N GLY A 116 -6.90 -5.67 3.43
CA GLY A 116 -7.22 -5.81 4.85
C GLY A 116 -6.28 -6.78 5.58
N CYS A 117 -5.83 -7.85 4.92
CA CYS A 117 -4.86 -8.79 5.49
C CYS A 117 -3.50 -8.14 5.78
N PHE A 118 -3.16 -7.03 5.12
CA PHE A 118 -1.88 -6.33 5.26
C PHE A 118 -2.01 -5.01 6.02
N ILE A 119 -3.18 -4.67 6.55
CA ILE A 119 -3.44 -3.35 7.13
C ILE A 119 -2.56 -3.02 8.35
N ARG A 120 -2.07 -4.03 9.05
CA ARG A 120 -1.14 -3.87 10.18
C ARG A 120 0.32 -3.67 9.77
N GLU A 121 0.65 -3.85 8.50
CA GLU A 121 2.02 -3.72 8.01
C GLU A 121 2.39 -2.27 7.64
N GLY A 122 1.39 -1.45 7.35
CA GLY A 122 1.57 -0.04 7.02
C GLY A 122 0.37 0.54 6.25
N SER A 123 0.55 1.76 5.74
CA SER A 123 -0.47 2.44 4.96
C SER A 123 -0.72 1.76 3.62
N ILE A 124 -1.98 1.74 3.19
CA ILE A 124 -2.41 1.18 1.91
C ILE A 124 -2.62 2.33 0.93
N LEU A 125 -2.01 2.24 -0.26
CA LEU A 125 -2.22 3.19 -1.34
C LEU A 125 -3.11 2.56 -2.41
N ILE A 126 -4.25 3.18 -2.67
CA ILE A 126 -5.17 2.79 -3.73
C ILE A 126 -5.09 3.83 -4.85
N VAL A 127 -4.78 3.37 -6.06
CA VAL A 127 -4.76 4.21 -7.25
C VAL A 127 -5.95 3.84 -8.13
N CYS A 128 -6.84 4.79 -8.35
CA CYS A 128 -8.06 4.59 -9.14
C CYS A 128 -8.40 5.85 -9.97
N PRO A 129 -9.25 5.72 -11.01
CA PRO A 129 -9.83 6.86 -11.70
C PRO A 129 -10.48 7.86 -10.73
N ALA A 130 -10.39 9.15 -11.07
CA ALA A 130 -10.82 10.24 -10.19
C ALA A 130 -12.25 10.11 -9.67
N VAL A 131 -13.16 9.64 -10.53
CA VAL A 131 -14.59 9.45 -10.24
C VAL A 131 -14.86 8.33 -9.23
N LEU A 132 -13.92 7.41 -9.02
CA LEU A 132 -14.11 6.26 -8.12
C LEU A 132 -13.56 6.50 -6.72
N ARG A 133 -12.86 7.62 -6.46
CA ARG A 133 -12.19 7.86 -5.17
C ARG A 133 -13.14 7.79 -3.98
N PHE A 134 -14.29 8.47 -4.08
CA PHE A 134 -15.30 8.47 -3.03
C PHE A 134 -15.93 7.08 -2.85
N SER A 135 -16.25 6.39 -3.95
CA SER A 135 -16.76 5.02 -3.87
C SER A 135 -15.76 4.05 -3.21
N TRP A 136 -14.46 4.21 -3.45
CA TRP A 136 -13.44 3.43 -2.74
C TRP A 136 -13.38 3.76 -1.25
N ALA A 137 -13.50 5.04 -0.87
CA ALA A 137 -13.55 5.43 0.54
C ALA A 137 -14.76 4.82 1.26
N GLU A 138 -15.96 4.94 0.67
CA GLU A 138 -17.19 4.36 1.23
C GLU A 138 -17.08 2.84 1.39
N GLU A 139 -16.54 2.14 0.39
CA GLU A 139 -16.35 0.68 0.46
C GLU A 139 -15.31 0.30 1.53
N LEU A 140 -14.22 1.06 1.70
CA LEU A 140 -13.26 0.83 2.78
C LEU A 140 -13.91 0.98 4.16
N GLU A 141 -14.65 2.06 4.40
CA GLU A 141 -15.37 2.28 5.67
C GLU A 141 -16.39 1.17 5.94
N ARG A 142 -17.09 0.73 4.89
CA ARG A 142 -18.11 -0.32 4.98
C ARG A 142 -17.54 -1.68 5.38
N TRP A 143 -16.37 -2.03 4.85
CA TRP A 143 -15.80 -3.37 4.91
C TRP A 143 -14.66 -3.55 5.91
N LEU A 144 -13.95 -2.46 6.25
CA LEU A 144 -12.85 -2.46 7.21
C LEU A 144 -13.21 -1.51 8.39
N PRO A 145 -13.91 -1.99 9.43
CA PRO A 145 -14.36 -1.14 10.55
C PRO A 145 -13.23 -0.50 11.36
N CYS A 146 -12.00 -0.99 11.20
CA CYS A 146 -10.81 -0.37 11.80
C CYS A 146 -10.31 0.86 11.03
N CYS A 147 -10.78 1.09 9.79
CA CYS A 147 -10.53 2.30 9.04
C CYS A 147 -11.62 3.32 9.37
N LEU A 148 -11.32 4.28 10.23
CA LEU A 148 -12.22 5.40 10.46
C LEU A 148 -12.14 6.38 9.28
N PRO A 149 -13.17 7.22 9.06
CA PRO A 149 -13.13 8.23 8.00
C PRO A 149 -11.91 9.17 8.11
N SER A 150 -11.40 9.41 9.33
CA SER A 150 -10.18 10.19 9.58
C SER A 150 -8.90 9.53 9.06
N ASP A 151 -8.90 8.21 8.88
CA ASP A 151 -7.75 7.42 8.43
C ASP A 151 -7.69 7.31 6.90
N ILE A 152 -8.76 7.74 6.20
CA ILE A 152 -8.89 7.64 4.75
C ILE A 152 -8.56 9.00 4.13
N HIS A 153 -7.37 9.10 3.56
CA HIS A 153 -6.89 10.31 2.91
C HIS A 153 -7.18 10.29 1.41
N LEU A 154 -8.15 11.11 0.98
CA LEU A 154 -8.41 11.33 -0.44
C LEU A 154 -7.40 12.33 -1.01
N VAL A 155 -6.64 11.88 -2.02
CA VAL A 155 -5.65 12.72 -2.70
C VAL A 155 -6.27 13.31 -3.96
N PHE A 156 -6.32 14.64 -4.02
CA PHE A 156 -6.78 15.40 -5.17
C PHE A 156 -5.60 15.98 -5.95
N GLY A 157 -5.70 15.97 -7.28
CA GLY A 157 -4.76 16.71 -8.12
C GLY A 157 -5.02 18.22 -7.99
N HIS A 158 -4.04 19.04 -8.39
CA HIS A 158 -4.11 20.50 -8.29
C HIS A 158 -5.39 21.12 -8.89
N GLN A 159 -5.93 20.52 -9.95
CA GLN A 159 -7.17 20.96 -10.61
C GLN A 159 -8.46 20.40 -10.00
N ASN A 160 -8.36 19.39 -9.14
CA ASN A 160 -9.48 18.65 -8.57
C ASN A 160 -9.61 18.85 -7.05
N ASN A 161 -8.85 19.78 -6.47
CA ASN A 161 -8.92 20.05 -5.04
C ASN A 161 -10.21 20.82 -4.74
N PRO A 162 -11.15 20.28 -3.96
CA PRO A 162 -12.26 21.07 -3.46
C PRO A 162 -11.65 22.11 -2.52
N ALA A 163 -11.75 23.39 -2.90
CA ALA A 163 -11.28 24.51 -2.07
C ALA A 163 -11.99 24.54 -0.72
#